data_AF-A0A3M1YN53-F1
#
_entry.id   AF-A0A3M1YN53-F1
#
_cell.length_a   1.000
_cell.length_b   1.000
_cell.length_c   1.000
_cell.angle_alpha   90.00
_cell.angle_beta   90.00
_cell.angle_gamma   90.00
#
_symmetry.space_group_name_H-M   'P 1'
#
loop_
_entity.id
_entity.type
_entity.pdbx_description
1 polymer ?
#
loop_
_entity_poly.entity_id
_entity_poly.type
_entity_poly.pdbx_seq_one_letter_code
_entity_poly.pdbx_strand_id
1 'polypeptide(L)'
;MIETPIASIFMPVRVLIEMHPEEDACDVIVEMEDGTMFTALFATVQYVQRQMALQYALTKDLPETPCVRYCAIDTPHILIENLDRDTIEDTIDNLIALDVFEGLFTRVTETEEETTQRTITDGKLATQEVAAVVVQDVLVCNEV
;
A
#
# COMPACT_ATOMS: atom_id res chain seq x y z
N MET A 1 4.94 32.63 17.05
CA MET A 1 5.40 32.00 15.80
C MET A 1 6.11 30.74 16.26
N ILE A 2 5.43 29.59 16.17
CA ILE A 2 5.99 28.32 16.60
C ILE A 2 6.61 27.74 15.34
N GLU A 3 7.93 27.69 15.27
CA GLU A 3 8.64 26.92 14.27
C GLU A 3 8.45 25.45 14.64
N THR A 4 7.50 24.78 13.98
CA THR A 4 7.43 23.33 14.02
C THR A 4 8.72 22.83 13.38
N PRO A 5 9.51 21.99 14.05
CA PRO A 5 10.70 21.42 13.42
C PRO A 5 10.20 20.60 12.23
N ILE A 6 10.65 20.98 11.04
CA ILE A 6 10.48 20.16 9.84
C ILE A 6 11.26 18.90 10.17
N ALA A 7 10.56 17.80 10.46
CA ALA A 7 11.18 16.49 10.53
C ALA A 7 12.01 16.33 9.25
N SER A 8 13.22 15.79 9.32
CA SER A 8 14.04 15.61 8.11
C SER A 8 13.24 14.75 7.13
N ILE A 9 12.63 15.39 6.13
CA ILE A 9 11.86 14.71 5.11
C ILE A 9 12.88 14.03 4.22
N PHE A 10 13.11 12.74 4.45
CA PHE A 10 13.88 11.92 3.53
C PHE A 10 13.11 11.83 2.23
N MET A 11 13.80 12.08 1.12
CA MET A 11 13.17 12.05 -0.20
C MET A 11 13.12 10.61 -0.75
N PRO A 12 12.17 10.29 -1.63
CA PRO A 12 12.18 9.03 -2.37
C PRO A 12 13.42 8.93 -3.25
N VAL A 13 14.16 7.83 -3.15
CA VAL A 13 15.28 7.52 -4.07
C VAL A 13 14.89 6.53 -5.14
N ARG A 14 13.87 5.69 -4.88
CA ARG A 14 13.40 4.69 -5.83
C ARG A 14 11.92 4.36 -5.60
N VAL A 15 11.17 4.28 -6.68
CA VAL A 15 9.76 3.85 -6.71
C VAL A 15 9.61 2.63 -7.61
N LEU A 16 9.17 1.52 -7.02
CA LEU A 16 8.87 0.26 -7.70
C LEU A 16 7.36 0.11 -7.80
N ILE A 17 6.87 -0.31 -8.97
CA ILE A 17 5.43 -0.44 -9.25
C ILE A 17 5.19 -1.84 -9.80
N GLU A 18 4.30 -2.59 -9.16
CA GLU A 18 3.85 -3.91 -9.59
C GLU A 18 2.37 -3.84 -9.98
N MET A 19 2.08 -3.87 -11.27
CA MET A 19 0.71 -3.78 -11.80
C MET A 19 -0.06 -5.07 -11.56
N HIS A 20 -1.30 -4.97 -11.09
CA HIS A 20 -2.18 -6.13 -10.94
C HIS A 20 -2.72 -6.60 -12.30
N PRO A 21 -3.11 -7.88 -12.43
CA PRO A 21 -3.55 -8.44 -13.71
C PRO A 21 -4.73 -7.72 -14.38
N GLU A 22 -5.61 -7.10 -13.58
CA GLU A 22 -6.76 -6.37 -14.09
C GLU A 22 -6.49 -4.88 -14.37
N GLU A 23 -5.24 -4.42 -14.24
CA GLU A 23 -4.73 -3.11 -14.68
C GLU A 23 -5.41 -1.88 -14.05
N ASP A 24 -6.11 -2.04 -12.95
CA ASP A 24 -6.82 -0.96 -12.26
C ASP A 24 -6.41 -0.81 -10.79
N ALA A 25 -5.39 -1.56 -10.37
CA ALA A 25 -4.62 -1.39 -9.14
C ALA A 25 -3.16 -1.82 -9.35
N CYS A 26 -2.27 -1.30 -8.51
CA CYS A 26 -0.87 -1.69 -8.43
C CYS A 26 -0.34 -1.57 -7.00
N ASP A 27 0.62 -2.41 -6.65
CA ASP A 27 1.40 -2.25 -5.43
C ASP A 27 2.58 -1.32 -5.70
N VAL A 28 2.79 -0.36 -4.80
CA VAL A 28 3.86 0.64 -4.92
C VAL A 28 4.78 0.53 -3.72
N ILE A 29 6.07 0.33 -3.99
CA ILE A 29 7.13 0.32 -2.96
C ILE A 29 8.01 1.54 -3.17
N VAL A 30 8.21 2.29 -2.09
CA VAL A 30 9.02 3.51 -2.05
C VAL A 30 10.21 3.28 -1.13
N GLU A 31 11.41 3.45 -1.67
CA GLU A 31 12.66 3.51 -0.90
C GLU A 31 13.01 4.97 -0.64
N MET A 32 13.22 5.31 0.63
CA MET A 32 13.66 6.63 1.06
C MET A 32 15.19 6.72 1.16
N GLU A 33 15.73 7.94 1.20
CA GLU A 33 17.17 8.21 1.34
C GLU A 33 17.85 7.55 2.54
N ASP A 34 17.12 7.33 3.64
CA ASP A 34 17.60 6.64 4.85
C ASP A 34 17.59 5.10 4.73
N GLY A 35 17.16 4.58 3.57
CA GLY A 35 16.98 3.16 3.32
C GLY A 35 15.67 2.59 3.88
N THR A 36 14.80 3.42 4.47
CA THR A 36 13.47 2.97 4.90
C THR A 36 12.62 2.64 3.67
N MET A 37 11.93 1.50 3.73
CA MET A 37 11.00 1.06 2.68
C MET A 37 9.56 1.22 3.15
N PHE A 38 8.73 1.74 2.25
CA PHE A 38 7.30 1.93 2.45
C PHE A 38 6.51 1.23 1.33
N THR A 39 5.33 0.71 1.64
CA THR A 39 4.43 0.10 0.66
C THR A 39 3.00 0.61 0.80
N ALA A 40 2.32 0.82 -0.31
CA ALA A 40 0.90 1.12 -0.36
C ALA A 40 0.28 0.57 -1.66
N LEU A 41 -1.03 0.34 -1.62
CA LEU A 41 -1.80 -0.04 -2.79
C LEU A 41 -2.39 1.21 -3.44
N PHE A 42 -2.10 1.38 -4.73
CA PHE A 42 -2.69 2.40 -5.57
C PHE A 42 -3.79 1.77 -6.41
N ALA A 43 -4.93 2.44 -6.52
CA ALA A 43 -6.08 1.90 -7.22
C ALA A 43 -6.88 3.00 -7.92
N THR A 44 -7.64 2.61 -8.93
CA THR A 44 -8.59 3.51 -9.58
C THR A 44 -9.99 3.36 -8.97
N VAL A 45 -10.93 4.22 -9.38
CA VAL A 45 -12.35 4.06 -8.99
C VAL A 45 -12.93 2.76 -9.57
N GLN A 46 -12.44 2.31 -10.72
CA GLN A 46 -12.84 1.09 -11.40
C GLN A 46 -12.51 -0.13 -10.54
N TYR A 47 -11.38 -0.12 -9.83
CA TYR A 47 -11.04 -1.15 -8.85
C TYR A 47 -12.12 -1.28 -7.78
N VAL A 48 -12.52 -0.16 -7.16
CA VAL A 48 -13.58 -0.16 -6.13
C VAL A 48 -14.89 -0.71 -6.70
N GLN A 49 -15.28 -0.27 -7.90
CA GLN A 49 -16.49 -0.76 -8.57
C GLN A 49 -16.43 -2.27 -8.85
N ARG A 50 -15.27 -2.79 -9.28
CA ARG A 50 -15.08 -4.22 -9.50
C ARG A 50 -15.15 -4.99 -8.19
N GLN A 51 -14.47 -4.53 -7.13
CA GLN A 51 -14.54 -5.17 -5.81
C GLN A 51 -15.98 -5.22 -5.29
N MET A 52 -16.76 -4.15 -5.49
CA MET A 52 -18.20 -4.15 -5.16
C MET A 52 -18.99 -5.19 -5.94
N ALA A 53 -18.70 -5.36 -7.23
CA ALA A 53 -19.36 -6.36 -8.06
C ALA A 53 -18.99 -7.79 -7.66
N LEU A 54 -17.73 -8.05 -7.31
CA LEU A 54 -17.24 -9.35 -6.86
C LEU A 54 -17.85 -9.74 -5.50
N GLN A 55 -17.83 -8.83 -4.53
CA GLN A 55 -18.42 -9.06 -3.20
C GLN A 55 -19.93 -9.31 -3.31
N TYR A 56 -20.63 -8.56 -4.16
CA TYR A 56 -22.03 -8.81 -4.45
C TYR A 56 -22.27 -10.18 -5.10
N ALA A 57 -21.46 -10.55 -6.10
CA ALA A 57 -21.60 -11.83 -6.79
C ALA A 57 -21.41 -13.02 -5.84
N LEU A 58 -20.55 -12.88 -4.83
CA LEU A 58 -20.31 -13.89 -3.81
C LEU A 58 -21.47 -13.99 -2.78
N THR A 59 -22.06 -12.86 -2.40
CA THR A 59 -23.01 -12.79 -1.28
C THR A 59 -24.48 -12.81 -1.70
N LYS A 60 -24.80 -12.52 -2.97
CA LYS A 60 -26.19 -12.36 -3.44
C LYS A 60 -27.11 -13.57 -3.22
N ASP A 61 -26.53 -14.78 -3.16
CA ASP A 61 -27.28 -16.04 -3.09
C ASP A 61 -27.35 -16.57 -1.64
N LEU A 62 -26.82 -15.83 -0.66
CA LEU A 62 -26.86 -16.20 0.75
C LEU A 62 -28.24 -15.87 1.35
N PRO A 63 -28.99 -16.86 1.87
CA PRO A 63 -30.41 -16.72 2.19
C PRO A 63 -30.72 -15.77 3.37
N GLU A 64 -29.74 -15.45 4.21
CA GLU A 64 -29.91 -14.62 5.41
C GLU A 64 -29.14 -13.29 5.36
N THR A 65 -28.56 -12.93 4.21
CA THR A 65 -27.82 -11.67 4.06
C THR A 65 -28.50 -10.73 3.06
N PRO A 66 -28.67 -9.44 3.39
CA PRO A 66 -29.15 -8.45 2.44
C PRO A 66 -28.22 -8.37 1.21
N CYS A 67 -28.83 -8.35 0.03
CA CYS A 67 -28.12 -8.29 -1.24
C CYS A 67 -27.70 -6.83 -1.53
N VAL A 68 -26.50 -6.44 -1.09
CA VAL A 68 -25.99 -5.06 -1.18
C VAL A 68 -24.62 -5.05 -1.86
N ARG A 69 -24.36 -4.02 -2.67
CA ARG A 69 -23.02 -3.77 -3.23
C ARG A 69 -22.24 -2.90 -2.26
N TYR A 70 -21.13 -3.41 -1.77
CA TYR A 70 -20.21 -2.71 -0.89
C TYR A 70 -18.78 -3.14 -1.22
N CYS A 71 -17.79 -2.35 -0.79
CA CYS A 71 -16.37 -2.69 -0.87
C CYS A 71 -15.77 -2.44 0.50
N ALA A 72 -15.45 -3.50 1.23
CA ALA A 72 -14.59 -3.40 2.41
C ALA A 72 -13.14 -3.23 1.96
N ILE A 73 -12.46 -2.23 2.53
CA ILE A 73 -11.09 -1.83 2.18
C ILE A 73 -10.30 -1.81 3.48
N ASP A 74 -9.41 -2.78 3.67
CA ASP A 74 -8.72 -2.99 4.96
C ASP A 74 -7.37 -2.26 5.07
N THR A 75 -6.70 -2.02 3.94
CA THR A 75 -5.45 -1.25 3.87
C THR A 75 -5.71 0.15 3.34
N PRO A 76 -4.88 1.17 3.64
CA PRO A 76 -4.99 2.45 2.97
C PRO A 76 -4.85 2.25 1.45
N HIS A 77 -5.90 2.59 0.70
CA HIS A 77 -5.87 2.60 -0.76
C HIS A 77 -5.72 4.04 -1.21
N ILE A 78 -4.70 4.31 -2.01
CA ILE A 78 -4.51 5.63 -2.61
C ILE A 78 -5.25 5.60 -3.94
N LEU A 79 -6.39 6.29 -3.98
CA LEU A 79 -7.23 6.35 -5.18
C LEU A 79 -6.74 7.45 -6.12
N ILE A 80 -6.34 7.07 -7.33
CA ILE A 80 -5.90 7.98 -8.39
C ILE A 80 -6.64 7.72 -9.72
N GLU A 81 -6.60 8.70 -10.63
CA GLU A 81 -7.39 8.65 -11.87
C GLU A 81 -6.84 7.63 -12.88
N ASN A 82 -5.53 7.53 -12.98
CA ASN A 82 -4.80 6.62 -13.85
C ASN A 82 -3.64 6.01 -13.04
N LEU A 83 -3.02 4.94 -13.53
CA LEU A 83 -1.89 4.27 -12.85
C LEU A 83 -0.60 4.38 -13.67
N ASP A 84 -0.45 5.47 -14.43
CA ASP A 84 0.82 5.74 -15.07
C ASP A 84 1.88 6.18 -14.05
N ARG A 85 3.14 5.90 -14.37
CA ARG A 85 4.28 6.08 -13.47
C ARG A 85 4.42 7.53 -13.00
N ASP A 86 4.24 8.48 -13.91
CA ASP A 86 4.37 9.91 -13.63
C ASP A 86 3.30 10.35 -12.62
N THR A 87 2.04 9.93 -12.82
CA THR A 87 0.95 10.23 -11.88
C THR A 87 1.19 9.63 -10.50
N ILE A 88 1.74 8.41 -10.42
CA ILE A 88 2.09 7.77 -9.15
C ILE A 88 3.20 8.54 -8.43
N GLU A 89 4.28 8.88 -9.13
CA GLU A 89 5.41 9.63 -8.56
C GLU A 89 4.98 11.04 -8.12
N ASP A 90 4.24 11.77 -8.96
CA ASP A 90 3.67 13.09 -8.60
C ASP A 90 2.74 12.99 -7.38
N THR A 91 1.97 11.90 -7.26
CA THR A 91 1.12 11.67 -6.09
C THR A 91 1.96 11.47 -4.84
N ILE A 92 3.03 10.67 -4.91
CA ILE A 92 3.95 10.46 -3.78
C ILE A 92 4.57 11.79 -3.34
N ASP A 93 5.09 12.58 -4.27
CA ASP A 93 5.68 13.89 -4.00
C ASP A 93 4.68 14.83 -3.31
N ASN A 94 3.43 14.83 -3.77
CA ASN A 94 2.36 15.61 -3.15
C ASN A 94 2.05 15.12 -1.72
N LEU A 95 2.01 13.81 -1.47
CA LEU A 95 1.77 13.25 -0.13
C LEU A 95 2.91 13.59 0.84
N ILE A 96 4.14 13.64 0.36
CA ILE A 96 5.32 14.05 1.12
C ILE A 96 5.26 15.56 1.42
N ALA A 97 4.96 16.38 0.41
CA ALA A 97 4.82 17.82 0.58
C ALA A 97 3.70 18.21 1.56
N LEU A 98 2.67 17.37 1.69
CA LEU A 98 1.55 17.52 2.62
C LEU A 98 1.81 16.91 4.01
N ASP A 99 2.97 16.26 4.23
CA ASP A 99 3.32 15.60 5.50
C ASP A 99 2.32 14.51 5.93
N VAL A 100 1.73 13.80 4.95
CA VAL A 100 0.77 12.70 5.17
C VAL A 100 1.24 11.35 4.65
N PHE A 101 2.37 11.32 3.95
CA PHE A 101 2.94 10.12 3.34
C PHE A 101 3.04 8.94 4.32
N GLU A 102 3.71 9.13 5.47
CA GLU A 102 3.94 8.05 6.44
C GLU A 102 2.65 7.49 7.06
N GLY A 103 1.57 8.27 7.09
CA GLY A 103 0.27 7.82 7.60
C GLY A 103 -0.54 6.97 6.62
N LEU A 104 -0.20 7.04 5.32
CA LEU A 104 -0.89 6.32 4.25
C LEU A 104 -0.12 5.10 3.75
N PHE A 105 1.18 5.04 4.02
CA PHE A 105 2.02 3.91 3.65
C PHE A 105 2.32 3.01 4.85
N THR A 106 2.45 1.71 4.58
CA THR A 106 2.94 0.75 5.56
C THR A 106 4.45 0.69 5.48
N ARG A 107 5.15 0.93 6.59
CA ARG A 107 6.61 0.76 6.67
C ARG A 107 6.97 -0.73 6.64
N VAL A 108 7.92 -1.11 5.79
CA VAL A 108 8.32 -2.51 5.54
C VAL A 108 9.66 -2.85 6.19
N THR A 109 10.56 -1.89 6.39
CA THR A 109 11.83 -2.12 7.08
C THR A 109 11.66 -2.08 8.60
N GLU A 110 12.24 -3.06 9.30
CA GLU A 110 12.45 -2.98 10.75
C GLU A 110 13.62 -2.03 11.01
N THR A 111 13.40 -0.97 11.80
CA THR A 111 14.53 -0.32 12.47
C THR A 111 14.96 -1.25 13.60
N GLU A 112 16.22 -1.72 13.62
CA GLU A 112 16.77 -2.45 14.77
C GLU A 112 16.70 -1.65 16.09
N GLU A 113 16.36 -0.35 16.03
CA GLU A 113 16.36 0.59 17.16
C GLU A 113 15.06 0.65 17.99
N GLU A 114 13.95 0.01 17.58
CA GLU A 114 12.70 0.02 18.38
C GLU A 114 12.47 -1.25 19.23
N THR A 115 13.52 -2.04 19.50
CA THR A 115 13.42 -3.21 20.39
C THR A 115 13.66 -2.88 21.87
N THR A 116 13.32 -1.68 22.32
CA THR A 116 13.21 -1.39 23.76
C THR A 116 11.84 -0.80 24.11
N GLN A 117 11.01 -1.71 24.64
CA GLN A 117 9.79 -1.47 25.42
C GLN A 117 8.47 -1.27 24.64
N ARG A 118 7.84 -2.40 24.29
CA ARG A 118 6.45 -2.70 24.68
C ARG A 118 6.11 -4.17 24.40
N THR A 119 6.46 -5.05 25.34
CA THR A 119 5.93 -6.41 25.41
C THR A 119 4.62 -6.38 26.18
N ILE A 120 3.45 -6.42 25.51
CA ILE A 120 2.21 -7.02 26.05
C ILE A 120 1.41 -7.67 24.90
N THR A 121 1.62 -8.98 24.78
CA THR A 121 0.68 -10.07 24.45
C THR A 121 0.02 -10.20 23.06
N ASP A 122 0.48 -11.26 22.40
CA ASP A 122 -0.29 -12.32 21.73
C ASP A 122 -0.91 -12.02 20.35
N GLY A 123 -0.18 -12.44 19.32
CA GLY A 123 -0.56 -12.37 17.91
C GLY A 123 0.59 -12.79 17.00
N LYS A 124 1.37 -13.79 17.43
CA LYS A 124 2.49 -14.32 16.65
C LYS A 124 1.97 -14.94 15.35
N LEU A 125 2.51 -14.46 14.23
CA LEU A 125 2.93 -15.24 13.07
C LEU A 125 1.81 -15.91 12.24
N ALA A 126 1.26 -15.17 11.28
CA ALA A 126 0.64 -15.76 10.09
C ALA A 126 1.10 -15.13 8.77
N THR A 127 1.63 -13.90 8.78
CA THR A 127 2.01 -13.18 7.55
C THR A 127 3.52 -13.11 7.31
N GLN A 128 4.35 -13.57 8.26
CA GLN A 128 5.80 -13.37 8.21
C GLN A 128 6.55 -14.42 7.37
N GLU A 129 6.03 -15.63 7.20
CA GLU A 129 6.69 -16.66 6.36
C GLU A 129 6.41 -16.51 4.85
N VAL A 130 5.40 -15.71 4.46
CA VAL A 130 5.01 -15.59 3.04
C VAL A 130 5.81 -14.49 2.33
N ALA A 131 6.17 -13.41 3.00
CA ALA A 131 6.84 -12.26 2.36
C ALA A 131 8.32 -12.52 2.00
N ALA A 132 9.03 -13.37 2.76
CA ALA A 132 10.45 -13.63 2.51
C ALA A 132 10.71 -14.54 1.28
N VAL A 133 9.71 -15.28 0.81
CA VAL A 133 9.85 -16.24 -0.32
C VAL A 133 9.53 -15.59 -1.67
N VAL A 134 8.76 -14.49 -1.71
CA VAL A 134 8.29 -13.89 -2.97
C VAL A 134 9.37 -13.04 -3.66
N VAL A 135 10.41 -12.61 -2.94
CA VAL A 135 11.47 -11.74 -3.50
C VAL A 135 12.44 -12.48 -4.43
N GLN A 136 12.44 -13.82 -4.50
CA GLN A 136 13.43 -14.56 -5.30
C GLN A 136 12.92 -15.36 -6.51
N ASP A 137 11.62 -15.67 -6.66
CA ASP A 137 11.20 -16.63 -7.70
C ASP A 137 10.03 -16.22 -8.63
N VAL A 138 9.39 -15.05 -8.46
CA VAL A 138 8.23 -14.69 -9.34
C VAL A 138 8.13 -13.19 -9.68
N LEU A 139 9.24 -12.55 -10.06
CA LEU A 139 9.19 -11.29 -10.82
C LEU A 139 9.60 -11.60 -12.27
N VAL A 140 8.62 -11.90 -13.12
CA VAL A 140 8.82 -11.93 -14.57
C VAL A 140 8.69 -10.50 -15.08
N CYS A 141 9.75 -9.71 -14.91
CA CYS A 141 9.84 -8.40 -15.55
C CYS A 141 10.04 -8.61 -17.05
N ASN A 142 9.08 -8.16 -17.88
CA ASN A 142 9.33 -7.98 -19.31
C ASN A 142 10.16 -6.72 -19.50
N GLU A 143 11.42 -6.87 -19.88
CA GLU A 143 12.21 -5.79 -20.48
C GLU A 143 11.83 -5.70 -21.96
N VAL A 144 11.19 -4.60 -22.37
CA VAL A 144 11.11 -4.17 -23.78
C VAL A 144 11.37 -2.67 -23.87
#